data_AF-A0A847ESJ5-F1
#
_entry.id   AF-A0A847ESJ5-F1
#
_cell.length_a   1.000
_cell.length_b   1.000
_cell.length_c   1.000
_cell.angle_alpha   90.00
_cell.angle_beta   90.00
_cell.angle_gamma   90.00
#
_symmetry.space_group_name_H-M   'P 1'
#
loop_
_entity.id
_entity.type
_entity.pdbx_description
1 polymer ?
#
loop_
_entity_poly.entity_id
_entity_poly.type
_entity_poly.pdbx_seq_one_letter_code
_entity_poly.pdbx_strand_id
1 'polypeptide(L)'
;MTQQNILTNSQGQQLLDESRVDNILTIIKHTTKEFLNWWYVKMTVWHLRMLVRVSTILDDNLSISLLIKNFFLPWHRDFSLIGYVFGILIKILFLPIAILIYLLFSFLYFLLICIWVLLPIATLIYILKSLLGI
;
A
#
# COMPACT_ATOMS: atom_id res chain seq x y z
N MET A 1 46.04 41.50 28.38
CA MET A 1 46.44 40.12 28.02
C MET A 1 45.25 39.46 27.36
N THR A 2 45.26 39.40 26.02
CA THR A 2 44.17 38.89 25.17
C THR A 2 44.40 37.41 24.90
N GLN A 3 43.50 36.55 25.41
CA GLN A 3 43.48 35.13 25.06
C GLN A 3 42.99 34.97 23.62
N GLN A 4 43.88 34.49 22.75
CA GLN A 4 43.54 34.12 21.37
C GLN A 4 42.88 32.74 21.38
N ASN A 5 41.64 32.66 20.91
CA ASN A 5 40.97 31.42 20.56
C ASN A 5 41.69 30.79 19.37
N ILE A 6 42.59 29.85 19.64
CA ILE A 6 43.28 29.07 18.61
C ILE A 6 42.32 27.95 18.15
N LEU A 7 41.47 28.28 17.17
CA LEU A 7 40.61 27.34 16.45
C LEU A 7 41.05 27.26 14.97
N THR A 8 42.28 26.83 14.73
CA THR A 8 42.78 26.54 13.37
C THR A 8 43.60 25.26 13.37
N ASN A 9 43.02 24.19 12.82
CA ASN A 9 43.77 23.04 12.29
C ASN A 9 44.07 23.34 10.80
N SER A 10 45.33 23.19 10.40
CA SER A 10 45.90 23.60 9.12
C SER A 10 45.55 22.68 7.94
N GLN A 11 44.47 21.90 7.99
CA GLN A 11 44.14 20.90 6.95
C GLN A 11 42.68 20.87 6.49
N GLY A 12 41.94 21.98 6.62
CA GLY A 12 40.62 22.09 5.99
C GLY A 12 39.56 21.12 6.53
N GLN A 13 39.80 20.48 7.68
CA GLN A 13 38.80 19.69 8.37
C GLN A 13 37.92 20.63 9.19
N GLN A 14 36.62 20.63 8.87
CA GLN A 14 35.58 21.21 9.73
C GLN A 14 35.74 20.59 11.12
N LEU A 15 36.03 21.43 12.12
CA LEU A 15 35.79 21.10 13.51
C LEU A 15 34.30 20.76 13.60
N LEU A 16 33.99 19.47 13.76
CA LEU A 16 32.64 19.04 14.08
C LEU A 16 32.29 19.72 15.39
N ASP A 17 31.40 20.70 15.29
CA ASP A 17 30.90 21.45 16.42
C ASP A 17 30.05 20.51 17.27
N GLU A 18 30.71 19.77 18.15
CA GLU A 18 30.06 18.89 19.12
C GLU A 18 29.08 19.66 20.01
N SER A 19 29.19 21.00 20.13
CA SER A 19 28.24 21.79 20.91
C SER A 19 26.85 21.91 20.28
N ARG A 20 26.73 21.57 18.98
CA ARG A 20 25.45 21.37 18.31
C ARG A 20 24.91 19.95 18.53
N VAL A 21 25.11 19.39 19.73
CA VAL A 21 24.35 18.24 20.24
C VAL A 21 22.87 18.61 20.19
N ASP A 22 22.23 18.21 19.09
CA ASP A 22 20.95 17.55 19.08
C ASP A 22 19.91 18.09 20.07
N ASN A 23 19.27 19.21 19.69
CA ASN A 23 18.05 19.61 20.34
C ASN A 23 17.03 18.46 20.23
N ILE A 24 16.73 17.82 21.37
CA ILE A 24 15.81 16.67 21.49
C ILE A 24 14.47 16.97 20.80
N LEU A 25 14.01 18.23 20.88
CA LEU A 25 12.79 18.67 20.22
C LEU A 25 12.87 18.55 18.69
N THR A 26 14.02 18.89 18.11
CA THR A 26 14.25 18.78 16.66
C THR A 26 14.30 17.31 16.23
N ILE A 27 14.93 16.44 17.03
CA ILE A 27 14.95 14.99 16.76
C ILE A 27 13.53 14.43 16.77
N ILE A 28 12.76 14.67 17.84
CA ILE A 28 11.38 14.15 17.97
C ILE A 28 10.50 14.63 16.82
N LYS A 29 10.60 15.90 16.44
CA LYS A 29 9.85 16.46 15.31
C LYS A 29 10.22 15.78 14.00
N HIS A 30 11.51 15.57 13.74
CA HIS A 30 11.98 14.91 12.52
C HIS A 30 11.49 13.47 12.46
N THR A 31 11.72 12.69 13.52
CA THR A 31 11.32 11.28 13.60
C THR A 31 9.81 11.11 13.47
N THR A 32 9.01 11.98 14.10
CA THR A 32 7.54 11.93 13.97
C THR A 32 7.10 12.20 12.54
N LYS A 33 7.68 13.21 11.88
CA LYS A 33 7.37 13.53 10.48
C LYS A 33 7.76 12.38 9.55
N GLU A 34 8.92 11.77 9.75
CA GLU A 34 9.38 10.62 8.97
C GLU A 34 8.48 9.41 9.17
N PHE A 35 8.10 9.12 10.41
CA PHE A 35 7.16 8.05 10.73
C PHE A 35 5.81 8.26 10.02
N LEU A 36 5.22 9.46 10.12
CA LEU A 36 3.94 9.76 9.47
C LEU A 36 4.04 9.64 7.95
N ASN A 37 5.12 10.17 7.36
CA ASN A 37 5.33 10.07 5.92
C ASN A 37 5.52 8.60 5.47
N TRP A 38 6.29 7.82 6.23
CA TRP A 38 6.50 6.42 5.92
C TRP A 38 5.21 5.61 6.04
N TRP A 39 4.46 5.78 7.13
CA TRP A 39 3.25 5.03 7.40
C TRP A 39 2.11 5.39 6.44
N TYR A 40 1.76 6.68 6.34
CA TYR A 40 0.58 7.11 5.60
C TYR A 40 0.80 7.28 4.11
N VAL A 41 2.04 7.59 3.68
CA VAL A 41 2.33 7.82 2.26
C VAL A 41 3.04 6.61 1.67
N LYS A 42 4.25 6.28 2.15
CA LYS A 42 5.07 5.25 1.50
C LYS A 42 4.44 3.86 1.57
N MET A 43 3.98 3.45 2.75
CA MET A 43 3.37 2.12 2.94
C MET A 43 1.99 2.02 2.30
N THR A 44 1.16 3.05 2.38
CA THR A 44 -0.14 3.07 1.67
C THR A 44 0.04 2.92 0.16
N VAL A 45 0.99 3.64 -0.44
CA VAL A 45 1.31 3.50 -1.87
C VAL A 45 1.85 2.11 -2.20
N TRP A 46 2.63 1.50 -1.31
CA TRP A 46 3.06 0.11 -1.46
C TRP A 46 1.89 -0.86 -1.45
N HIS A 47 0.96 -0.72 -0.50
CA HIS A 47 -0.25 -1.54 -0.41
C HIS A 47 -1.15 -1.38 -1.63
N LEU A 48 -1.35 -0.16 -2.14
CA LEU A 48 -2.12 0.06 -3.37
C LEU A 48 -1.47 -0.64 -4.57
N ARG A 49 -0.14 -0.61 -4.68
CA ARG A 49 0.58 -1.38 -5.72
C ARG A 49 0.42 -2.88 -5.55
N MET A 50 0.38 -3.39 -4.32
CA MET A 50 0.08 -4.80 -4.06
C MET A 50 -1.37 -5.17 -4.41
N LEU A 51 -2.35 -4.30 -4.13
CA LEU A 51 -3.73 -4.51 -4.54
C LEU A 51 -3.84 -4.67 -6.06
N VAL A 52 -3.13 -3.84 -6.83
CA VAL A 52 -3.05 -3.97 -8.29
C VAL A 52 -2.46 -5.33 -8.69
N ARG A 53 -1.39 -5.79 -8.03
CA ARG A 53 -0.81 -7.12 -8.31
C ARG A 53 -1.77 -8.27 -7.98
N VAL A 54 -2.50 -8.17 -6.87
CA VAL A 54 -3.51 -9.16 -6.49
C VAL A 54 -4.63 -9.19 -7.53
N SER A 55 -5.10 -8.02 -7.96
CA SER A 55 -6.09 -7.88 -9.03
C SER A 55 -5.62 -8.54 -10.33
N THR A 56 -4.39 -8.29 -10.78
CA THR A 56 -3.85 -8.92 -11.99
C THR A 56 -3.73 -10.44 -11.85
N ILE A 57 -3.28 -10.95 -10.70
CA ILE A 57 -3.18 -12.39 -10.46
C ILE A 57 -4.57 -13.04 -10.51
N LEU A 58 -5.59 -12.39 -9.93
CA LEU A 58 -6.96 -12.91 -9.96
C LEU A 58 -7.54 -12.89 -11.38
N ASP A 59 -7.33 -11.81 -12.13
CA ASP A 59 -7.78 -11.72 -13.53
C ASP A 59 -7.09 -12.77 -14.42
N ASP A 60 -5.79 -13.00 -14.24
CA ASP A 60 -5.04 -14.02 -15.00
C ASP A 60 -5.54 -15.44 -14.68
N ASN A 61 -5.78 -15.76 -13.40
CA ASN A 61 -6.24 -17.10 -12.99
C ASN A 61 -7.71 -17.36 -13.38
N LEU A 62 -8.57 -16.35 -13.29
CA LEU A 62 -9.99 -16.48 -13.60
C LEU A 62 -10.32 -16.13 -15.04
N SER A 63 -9.36 -15.60 -15.80
CA SER A 63 -9.51 -15.18 -17.20
C SER A 63 -10.69 -14.23 -17.43
N ILE A 64 -11.01 -13.37 -16.47
CA ILE A 64 -12.24 -12.55 -16.49
C ILE A 64 -12.21 -11.59 -17.68
N SER A 65 -11.14 -10.81 -17.83
CA SER A 65 -10.94 -9.89 -18.95
C SER A 65 -11.04 -10.58 -20.31
N LEU A 66 -10.42 -11.77 -20.43
CA LEU A 66 -10.45 -12.57 -21.66
C LEU A 66 -11.87 -13.07 -21.99
N LEU A 67 -12.61 -13.55 -20.99
CA LEU A 67 -13.96 -14.09 -21.16
C LEU A 67 -14.99 -13.00 -21.47
N ILE A 68 -14.85 -11.82 -20.85
CA ILE A 68 -15.67 -10.64 -21.17
C ILE A 68 -15.40 -10.20 -22.61
N LYS A 69 -14.13 -10.06 -23.01
CA LYS A 69 -13.77 -9.62 -24.37
C LYS A 69 -14.27 -10.60 -25.44
N ASN A 70 -14.24 -11.90 -25.14
CA ASN A 70 -14.66 -12.96 -26.05
C ASN A 70 -16.06 -13.49 -25.72
N PHE A 71 -16.92 -12.71 -25.07
CA PHE A 71 -18.20 -13.21 -24.54
C PHE A 71 -19.05 -13.90 -25.63
N PHE A 72 -19.14 -13.27 -26.81
CA PHE A 72 -19.92 -13.78 -27.94
C PHE A 72 -19.19 -14.79 -28.83
N LEU A 73 -17.93 -15.16 -28.54
CA LEU A 73 -17.27 -16.23 -29.30
C LEU A 73 -17.87 -17.61 -28.96
N PRO A 74 -18.13 -18.45 -29.96
CA PRO A 74 -18.65 -19.79 -29.73
C PRO A 74 -17.62 -20.69 -29.03
N TRP A 75 -18.12 -21.71 -28.35
CA TRP A 75 -17.30 -22.73 -27.72
C TRP A 75 -16.42 -23.44 -28.75
N HIS A 76 -15.13 -23.65 -28.44
CA HIS A 76 -14.13 -24.23 -29.34
C HIS A 76 -14.03 -23.63 -30.76
N ARG A 77 -14.57 -22.42 -30.98
CA ARG A 77 -14.71 -21.83 -32.33
C ARG A 77 -15.60 -22.66 -33.26
N ASP A 78 -16.50 -23.46 -32.70
CA ASP A 78 -17.52 -24.19 -33.46
C ASP A 78 -18.64 -23.21 -33.85
N PHE A 79 -18.63 -22.73 -35.09
CA PHE A 79 -19.60 -21.75 -35.61
C PHE A 79 -21.02 -22.31 -35.83
N SER A 80 -21.35 -23.43 -35.20
CA SER A 80 -22.69 -24.00 -35.18
C SER A 80 -23.56 -23.30 -34.13
N LEU A 81 -24.87 -23.34 -34.33
CA LEU A 81 -25.84 -22.79 -33.38
C LEU A 81 -25.64 -23.36 -31.96
N ILE A 82 -25.32 -24.66 -31.87
CA ILE A 82 -25.07 -25.34 -30.60
C ILE A 82 -23.79 -24.81 -29.92
N GLY A 83 -22.72 -24.54 -30.68
CA GLY A 83 -21.47 -23.99 -30.16
C GLY A 83 -21.61 -22.58 -29.57
N TYR A 84 -22.46 -21.74 -30.17
CA TYR A 84 -22.80 -20.43 -29.62
C TYR A 84 -23.59 -20.54 -28.32
N VAL A 85 -24.64 -21.37 -28.29
CA VAL A 85 -25.50 -21.53 -27.11
C VAL A 85 -24.69 -22.05 -25.93
N PHE A 86 -23.89 -23.10 -26.11
CA PHE A 86 -23.05 -23.64 -25.03
C PHE A 86 -21.98 -22.65 -24.58
N GLY A 87 -21.31 -21.96 -25.53
CA GLY A 87 -20.27 -20.99 -25.21
C GLY A 87 -20.80 -19.84 -24.35
N ILE A 88 -21.99 -19.32 -24.68
CA ILE A 88 -22.64 -18.26 -23.91
C ILE A 88 -23.12 -18.78 -22.55
N LEU A 89 -23.76 -19.95 -22.51
CA LEU A 89 -24.30 -20.54 -21.28
C LEU A 89 -23.20 -20.77 -20.23
N ILE A 90 -22.06 -21.35 -20.63
CA ILE A 90 -20.92 -21.59 -19.73
C ILE A 90 -20.39 -20.26 -19.19
N LYS A 91 -20.23 -19.24 -20.04
CA LYS A 91 -19.73 -17.93 -19.61
C LYS A 91 -20.71 -17.22 -18.67
N ILE A 92 -22.01 -17.31 -18.94
CA ILE A 92 -23.05 -16.75 -18.06
C ILE A 92 -23.01 -17.38 -16.67
N LEU A 93 -22.69 -18.68 -16.57
CA LEU A 93 -22.61 -19.36 -15.29
C LEU A 93 -21.28 -19.07 -14.56
N PHE A 94 -20.16 -19.09 -15.30
CA PHE A 94 -18.83 -18.94 -14.73
C PHE A 94 -18.51 -17.48 -14.34
N LEU A 95 -18.82 -16.53 -15.21
CA LEU A 95 -18.37 -15.13 -15.09
C LEU A 95 -18.90 -14.42 -13.83
N PRO A 96 -20.16 -14.62 -13.40
CA PRO A 96 -20.64 -14.09 -12.12
C PRO A 96 -19.87 -14.64 -10.91
N ILE A 97 -19.56 -15.94 -10.91
CA ILE A 97 -18.80 -16.59 -9.83
C ILE A 97 -17.37 -16.02 -9.80
N ALA A 98 -16.72 -15.92 -10.96
CA ALA A 98 -15.39 -15.35 -11.10
C ALA A 98 -15.33 -13.89 -10.64
N ILE A 99 -16.30 -13.05 -11.04
CA ILE A 99 -16.40 -11.66 -10.59
C ILE A 99 -16.63 -11.59 -9.08
N LEU A 100 -17.48 -12.44 -8.50
CA LEU A 100 -17.74 -12.46 -7.07
C LEU A 100 -16.47 -12.78 -6.28
N ILE A 101 -15.71 -13.79 -6.71
CA ILE A 101 -14.42 -14.14 -6.12
C ILE A 101 -13.45 -12.95 -6.23
N TYR A 102 -13.34 -12.36 -7.44
CA TYR A 102 -12.47 -11.21 -7.67
C TYR A 102 -12.79 -10.03 -6.73
N LEU A 103 -14.08 -9.69 -6.60
CA LEU A 103 -14.54 -8.61 -5.72
C LEU A 103 -14.30 -8.94 -4.25
N LEU A 104 -14.56 -10.18 -3.83
CA LEU A 104 -14.34 -10.60 -2.45
C LEU A 104 -12.87 -10.43 -2.04
N PHE A 105 -11.93 -10.96 -2.83
CA PHE A 105 -10.50 -10.84 -2.52
C PHE A 105 -10.00 -9.40 -2.57
N SER A 106 -10.43 -8.63 -3.59
CA SER A 106 -10.08 -7.21 -3.70
C SER A 106 -10.61 -6.41 -2.50
N PHE A 107 -11.83 -6.70 -2.06
CA PHE A 107 -12.47 -6.06 -0.91
C PHE A 107 -11.78 -6.42 0.41
N LEU A 108 -11.47 -7.70 0.63
CA LEU A 108 -10.73 -8.13 1.83
C LEU A 108 -9.35 -7.47 1.91
N TYR A 109 -8.64 -7.37 0.79
CA TYR A 109 -7.36 -6.68 0.76
C TYR A 109 -7.52 -5.17 1.00
N PHE A 110 -8.55 -4.54 0.43
CA PHE A 110 -8.86 -3.15 0.71
C PHE A 110 -9.14 -2.89 2.19
N LEU A 111 -9.91 -3.76 2.87
CA LEU A 111 -10.12 -3.67 4.32
C LEU A 111 -8.81 -3.73 5.11
N LEU A 112 -7.87 -4.58 4.69
CA LEU A 112 -6.54 -4.65 5.30
C LEU A 112 -5.80 -3.32 5.20
N ILE A 113 -5.90 -2.61 4.06
CA ILE A 113 -5.34 -1.26 3.91
C ILE A 113 -6.00 -0.27 4.87
N CYS A 114 -7.34 -0.30 4.98
CA CYS A 114 -8.07 0.57 5.92
C CYS A 114 -7.64 0.33 7.38
N ILE A 115 -7.55 -0.93 7.80
CA ILE A 115 -7.07 -1.30 9.14
C ILE A 115 -5.64 -0.80 9.36
N TRP A 116 -4.75 -0.98 8.38
CA TRP A 116 -3.37 -0.51 8.46
C TRP A 116 -3.27 1.00 8.65
N VAL A 117 -4.05 1.78 7.89
CA VAL A 117 -4.07 3.26 8.00
C VAL A 117 -4.60 3.71 9.36
N LEU A 118 -5.59 3.01 9.92
CA LEU A 118 -6.19 3.35 11.22
C LEU A 118 -5.32 3.00 12.42
N LEU A 119 -4.35 2.09 12.26
CA LEU A 119 -3.56 1.54 13.37
C LEU A 119 -2.85 2.62 14.21
N PRO A 120 -2.11 3.60 13.64
CA PRO A 120 -1.43 4.61 14.46
C PRO A 120 -2.41 5.52 15.21
N ILE A 121 -3.54 5.87 14.58
CA ILE A 121 -4.58 6.70 15.20
C ILE A 121 -5.19 5.95 16.39
N ALA A 122 -5.53 4.68 16.21
CA ALA A 122 -6.05 3.85 17.28
C ALA A 122 -5.05 3.76 18.44
N THR A 123 -3.77 3.49 18.16
CA THR A 123 -2.73 3.42 19.21
C THR A 123 -2.58 4.74 19.97
N LEU A 124 -2.65 5.88 19.28
CA LEU A 124 -2.56 7.20 19.91
C LEU A 124 -3.75 7.43 20.86
N ILE A 125 -4.96 7.07 20.42
CA ILE A 125 -6.17 7.15 21.26
C ILE A 125 -6.03 6.26 22.51
N TYR A 126 -5.55 5.02 22.37
CA TYR A 126 -5.34 4.12 23.51
C TYR A 126 -4.29 4.65 24.49
N ILE A 127 -3.20 5.21 24.00
CA ILE A 127 -2.16 5.83 24.84
C ILE A 127 -2.75 7.03 25.61
N LEU A 128 -3.50 7.89 24.94
CA LEU A 128 -4.14 9.05 25.58
C LEU A 128 -5.15 8.63 26.66
N LYS A 129 -5.98 7.63 26.38
CA LYS A 129 -6.91 7.04 27.36
C LYS A 129 -6.18 6.52 28.59
N SER A 130 -5.13 5.72 28.37
CA SER A 130 -4.29 5.20 29.45
C SER A 130 -3.63 6.28 30.30
N LEU A 131 -3.21 7.40 29.68
CA LEU A 131 -2.60 8.53 30.40
C LEU A 131 -3.62 9.37 31.18
N LEU A 132 -4.83 9.50 30.65
CA LEU A 132 -5.92 10.27 31.26
C LEU A 132 -6.67 9.48 32.36
N GLY A 133 -6.42 8.17 32.48
CA GLY A 133 -7.09 7.32 33.46
C GLY A 133 -8.56 7.04 33.14
N ILE A 134 -8.95 7.17 31.85
CA ILE A 134 -10.29 6.93 31.30
C ILE A 134 -10.21 5.75 30.33
#